data_AF-A0A9D8TSY2-F1
#
_entry.id   AF-A0A9D8TSY2-F1
#
_cell.length_a   1.000
_cell.length_b   1.000
_cell.length_c   1.000
_cell.angle_alpha   90.00
_cell.angle_beta   90.00
_cell.angle_gamma   90.00
#
_symmetry.space_group_name_H-M   'P 1'
#
loop_
_entity.id
_entity.type
_entity.pdbx_description
1 polymer ?
#
loop_
_entity_poly.entity_id
_entity_poly.type
_entity_poly.pdbx_seq_one_letter_code
_entity_poly.pdbx_strand_id
1 'polypeptide(L)'
;SGEPYISHPVAVAEIVAEMGLDTDSICAALLHDTVEDCSDKTNVSLIGQKFGSEVALLVDGLTKIVVVSVADKEEQHIENIRKMLLAMTKDIRVIFIKFCDRLHNLRTLSAKREDRQRDIALETMYVYAPLAHRLGMQKIKQELENLSLSYLDPSDTTRSTTRSGRNTGRART
;
A
#
# COMPACT_ATOMS: atom_id res chain seq x y z
N SER A 1 9.31 -14.60 -4.98
CA SER A 1 10.62 -14.03 -5.35
C SER A 1 11.79 -14.85 -4.83
N GLY A 2 11.68 -15.53 -3.68
CA GLY A 2 12.83 -16.23 -3.09
C GLY A 2 13.81 -15.28 -2.39
N GLU A 3 13.44 -14.01 -2.26
CA GLU A 3 14.18 -13.01 -1.52
C GLU A 3 13.99 -13.17 -0.01
N PRO A 4 14.96 -12.70 0.80
CA PRO A 4 14.82 -12.69 2.25
C PRO A 4 13.54 -11.99 2.69
N TYR A 5 12.81 -12.56 3.64
CA TYR A 5 11.55 -12.01 4.17
C TYR A 5 11.68 -10.54 4.64
N ILE A 6 12.87 -10.11 5.05
CA ILE A 6 13.17 -8.74 5.47
C ILE A 6 13.16 -7.71 4.32
N SER A 7 13.25 -8.12 3.05
CA SER A 7 13.32 -7.19 1.92
C SER A 7 12.05 -6.36 1.78
N HIS A 8 10.88 -6.96 2.03
CA HIS A 8 9.60 -6.26 1.94
C HIS A 8 9.45 -5.16 3.02
N PRO A 9 9.56 -5.44 4.33
CA PRO A 9 9.42 -4.38 5.34
C PRO A 9 10.45 -3.25 5.19
N VAL A 10 11.68 -3.55 4.74
CA VAL A 10 12.70 -2.54 4.47
C VAL A 10 12.30 -1.64 3.30
N ALA A 11 11.85 -2.22 2.19
CA ALA A 11 11.41 -1.44 1.04
C ALA A 11 10.18 -0.57 1.35
N VAL A 12 9.24 -1.07 2.17
CA VAL A 12 8.11 -0.27 2.63
C VAL A 12 8.58 0.89 3.51
N ALA A 13 9.53 0.65 4.43
CA ALA A 13 10.10 1.69 5.28
C ALA A 13 10.88 2.75 4.48
N GLU A 14 11.58 2.35 3.41
CA GLU A 14 12.22 3.28 2.48
C GLU A 14 11.20 4.19 1.80
N ILE A 15 10.09 3.65 1.29
CA ILE A 15 9.03 4.45 0.67
C ILE A 15 8.41 5.42 1.70
N VAL A 16 8.17 4.94 2.93
CA VAL A 16 7.65 5.78 4.03
C VAL A 16 8.60 6.94 4.35
N ALA A 17 9.91 6.68 4.35
CA ALA A 17 10.94 7.70 4.56
C ALA A 17 11.01 8.70 3.39
N GLU A 18 10.93 8.23 2.14
CA GLU A 18 10.88 9.09 0.94
C GLU A 18 9.67 10.01 0.93
N MET A 19 8.54 9.56 1.49
CA MET A 19 7.34 10.36 1.66
C MET A 19 7.46 11.42 2.78
N GLY A 20 8.53 11.38 3.57
CA GLY A 20 8.82 12.34 4.63
C GLY A 20 8.01 12.12 5.90
N LEU A 21 7.56 10.89 6.16
CA LEU A 21 6.93 10.55 7.44
C LEU A 21 7.96 10.48 8.57
N ASP A 22 7.46 10.53 9.80
CA ASP A 22 8.27 10.54 11.02
C ASP A 22 8.87 9.17 11.36
N THR A 23 9.83 9.18 12.28
CA THR A 23 10.57 7.98 12.70
C THR A 23 9.65 6.87 13.20
N ASP A 24 8.57 7.22 13.92
CA ASP A 24 7.61 6.24 14.42
C ASP A 24 6.88 5.52 13.28
N SER A 25 6.56 6.21 12.18
CA SER A 25 5.99 5.60 10.99
C SER A 25 6.97 4.65 10.29
N ILE A 26 8.25 5.03 10.22
CA ILE A 26 9.30 4.18 9.64
C ILE A 26 9.47 2.91 10.49
N CYS A 27 9.51 3.05 11.81
CA CYS A 27 9.54 1.92 12.74
C CYS A 27 8.31 1.02 12.58
N ALA A 28 7.11 1.60 12.49
CA ALA A 28 5.88 0.85 12.27
C ALA A 28 5.89 0.11 10.93
N ALA A 29 6.41 0.72 9.87
CA ALA A 29 6.57 0.08 8.55
C ALA A 29 7.54 -1.11 8.58
N LEU A 30 8.64 -1.04 9.33
CA LEU A 30 9.55 -2.18 9.51
C LEU A 30 8.90 -3.34 10.29
N LEU A 31 7.93 -3.03 11.14
CA LEU A 31 7.31 -3.97 12.07
C LEU A 31 5.92 -4.47 11.62
N HIS A 32 5.34 -3.90 10.57
CA HIS A 32 3.92 -4.08 10.27
C HIS A 32 3.49 -5.54 10.08
N ASP A 33 4.29 -6.34 9.36
CA ASP A 33 3.99 -7.76 9.13
C ASP A 33 4.42 -8.67 10.31
N THR A 34 5.23 -8.18 11.25
CA THR A 34 5.79 -9.03 12.32
C THR A 34 4.74 -9.53 13.30
N VAL A 35 3.63 -8.79 13.47
CA VAL A 35 2.54 -9.19 14.37
C VAL A 35 1.65 -10.25 13.71
N GLU A 36 1.48 -10.21 12.38
CA GLU A 36 0.68 -11.19 11.65
C GLU A 36 1.46 -12.48 11.38
N ASP A 37 2.67 -12.36 10.84
CA ASP A 37 3.46 -13.50 10.37
C ASP A 37 4.31 -14.17 11.47
N CYS A 38 4.58 -13.48 12.57
CA CYS A 38 5.36 -13.99 13.71
C CYS A 38 4.58 -13.84 15.03
N SER A 39 3.27 -14.10 14.99
CA SER A 39 2.36 -13.99 16.15
C SER A 39 2.74 -14.88 17.34
N ASP A 40 3.56 -15.91 17.13
CA ASP A 40 4.14 -16.77 18.17
C ASP A 40 5.32 -16.11 18.92
N LYS A 41 5.96 -15.09 18.31
CA LYS A 41 7.18 -14.45 18.82
C LYS A 41 7.00 -12.98 19.19
N THR A 42 6.02 -12.30 18.59
CA THR A 42 5.82 -10.85 18.77
C THR A 42 4.34 -10.52 18.89
N ASN A 43 4.05 -9.52 19.72
CA ASN A 43 2.71 -8.94 19.86
C ASN A 43 2.81 -7.43 20.08
N VAL A 44 1.68 -6.72 19.93
CA VAL A 44 1.59 -5.26 20.08
C VAL A 44 2.12 -4.78 21.46
N SER A 45 1.90 -5.54 22.53
CA SER A 45 2.39 -5.19 23.87
C SER A 45 3.92 -5.19 23.94
N LEU A 46 4.57 -6.21 23.35
CA LEU A 46 6.02 -6.31 23.29
C LEU A 46 6.63 -5.18 22.43
N ILE A 47 5.96 -4.83 21.32
CA ILE A 47 6.35 -3.69 20.49
C ILE A 47 6.28 -2.40 21.33
N GLY A 48 5.21 -2.19 22.09
CA GLY A 48 5.06 -1.02 22.96
C GLY A 48 6.17 -0.90 24.01
N GLN A 49 6.61 -2.01 24.58
CA GLN A 49 7.70 -2.03 25.56
C GLN A 49 9.07 -1.71 24.94
N LYS A 50 9.30 -2.10 23.68
CA LYS A 50 10.60 -1.95 23.01
C LYS A 50 10.74 -0.65 22.21
N PHE A 51 9.66 -0.21 21.58
CA PHE A 51 9.66 0.87 20.59
C PHE A 51 8.74 2.05 20.97
N GLY A 52 7.98 1.93 22.06
CA GLY A 52 7.09 2.98 22.56
C GLY A 52 5.62 2.79 22.15
N SER A 53 4.75 3.53 22.84
CA SER A 53 3.29 3.42 22.67
C SER A 53 2.79 3.85 21.30
N GLU A 54 3.44 4.84 20.69
CA GLU A 54 3.07 5.37 19.37
C GLU A 54 3.28 4.33 18.27
N VAL A 55 4.47 3.70 18.21
CA VAL A 55 4.76 2.63 17.25
C VAL A 55 3.81 1.45 17.44
N ALA A 56 3.51 1.08 18.70
CA ALA A 56 2.55 0.01 18.98
C ALA A 56 1.14 0.35 18.50
N LEU A 57 0.69 1.59 18.67
CA LEU A 57 -0.62 2.05 18.19
C LEU A 57 -0.69 2.00 16.66
N LEU A 58 0.37 2.40 15.97
CA LEU A 58 0.45 2.34 14.51
C LEU A 58 0.39 0.90 13.99
N VAL A 59 1.18 0.00 14.58
CA VAL A 59 1.21 -1.43 14.19
C VAL A 59 -0.14 -2.12 14.51
N ASP A 60 -0.74 -1.83 15.66
CA ASP A 60 -2.09 -2.30 16.01
C ASP A 60 -3.15 -1.78 15.02
N GLY A 61 -3.03 -0.52 14.57
CA GLY A 61 -3.88 0.05 13.54
C GLY A 61 -3.74 -0.66 12.20
N LEU A 62 -2.51 -1.01 11.80
CA LEU A 62 -2.21 -1.70 10.54
C LEU A 62 -2.79 -3.12 10.52
N THR A 63 -2.62 -3.89 11.59
CA THR A 63 -3.14 -5.27 11.69
C THR A 63 -4.66 -5.37 11.76
N LYS A 64 -5.33 -4.32 12.25
CA LYS A 64 -6.79 -4.25 12.33
C LYS A 64 -7.45 -3.80 11.03
N ILE A 65 -6.68 -3.29 10.07
CA ILE A 65 -7.17 -2.97 8.73
C ILE A 65 -7.32 -4.27 7.94
N VAL A 66 -8.45 -4.94 8.16
CA VAL A 66 -8.86 -6.07 7.32
C VAL A 66 -9.41 -5.53 6.01
N VAL A 67 -8.63 -5.63 4.93
CA VAL A 67 -9.13 -5.36 3.58
C VAL A 67 -9.71 -6.64 3.02
N VAL A 68 -11.02 -6.83 3.18
CA VAL A 68 -11.71 -7.99 2.60
C VAL A 68 -11.88 -7.75 1.09
N SER A 69 -11.51 -8.80 0.34
CA SER A 69 -11.55 -8.89 -1.12
C SER A 69 -12.88 -8.43 -1.73
N VAL A 70 -12.78 -7.84 -2.92
CA VAL A 70 -13.88 -7.36 -3.79
C VAL A 70 -14.87 -8.47 -4.19
N ALA A 71 -14.55 -9.75 -3.90
CA ALA A 71 -15.36 -10.89 -4.29
C ALA A 71 -16.67 -11.07 -3.48
N ASP A 72 -16.78 -10.48 -2.29
CA ASP A 72 -17.99 -10.61 -1.48
C ASP A 72 -18.82 -9.33 -1.48
N LYS A 73 -20.07 -9.47 -1.96
CA LYS A 73 -21.26 -8.60 -1.81
C LYS A 73 -21.00 -7.12 -1.48
N GLU A 74 -21.53 -6.20 -2.28
CA GLU A 74 -21.52 -4.74 -2.09
C GLU A 74 -21.65 -4.25 -0.63
N GLU A 75 -22.48 -4.90 0.19
CA GLU A 75 -22.61 -4.61 1.63
C GLU A 75 -21.33 -4.81 2.45
N GLN A 76 -20.54 -5.86 2.17
CA GLN A 76 -19.25 -6.06 2.84
C GLN A 76 -18.26 -4.97 2.43
N HIS A 77 -18.30 -4.51 1.18
CA HIS A 77 -17.44 -3.44 0.70
C HIS A 77 -17.64 -2.13 1.47
N ILE A 78 -18.89 -1.79 1.83
CA ILE A 78 -19.20 -0.61 2.64
C ILE A 78 -18.70 -0.79 4.07
N GLU A 79 -18.91 -1.97 4.66
CA GLU A 79 -18.45 -2.28 6.02
C GLU A 79 -16.92 -2.28 6.13
N ASN A 80 -16.20 -2.70 5.08
CA ASN A 80 -14.74 -2.65 5.01
C ASN A 80 -14.21 -1.23 4.93
N ILE A 81 -14.80 -0.40 4.06
CA ILE A 81 -14.48 1.02 4.02
C ILE A 81 -14.75 1.65 5.39
N ARG A 82 -15.84 1.27 6.06
CA ARG A 82 -16.17 1.75 7.41
C ARG A 82 -15.15 1.31 8.44
N LYS A 83 -14.68 0.06 8.43
CA LYS A 83 -13.62 -0.45 9.31
C LYS A 83 -12.26 0.22 9.05
N MET A 84 -11.90 0.39 7.77
CA MET A 84 -10.72 1.18 7.38
C MET A 84 -10.84 2.61 7.90
N LEU A 85 -11.98 3.27 7.69
CA LEU A 85 -12.25 4.62 8.21
C LEU A 85 -12.13 4.69 9.74
N LEU A 86 -12.66 3.70 10.46
CA LEU A 86 -12.57 3.60 11.91
C LEU A 86 -11.13 3.39 12.40
N ALA A 87 -10.34 2.54 11.74
CA ALA A 87 -8.92 2.38 12.06
C ALA A 87 -8.12 3.67 11.82
N MET A 88 -8.42 4.40 10.74
CA MET A 88 -7.82 5.70 10.41
C MET A 88 -8.21 6.84 11.35
N THR A 89 -9.31 6.71 12.13
CA THR A 89 -9.74 7.79 13.05
C THR A 89 -8.77 8.06 14.19
N LYS A 90 -7.87 7.13 14.50
CA LYS A 90 -6.90 7.32 15.59
C LYS A 90 -5.61 7.95 15.11
N ASP A 91 -5.15 7.59 13.91
CA ASP A 91 -3.93 8.13 13.34
C ASP A 91 -3.90 8.00 11.81
N ILE A 92 -3.71 9.13 11.11
CA ILE A 92 -3.63 9.15 9.66
C ILE A 92 -2.35 8.46 9.14
N ARG A 93 -1.26 8.40 9.92
CA ARG A 93 0.01 7.75 9.53
C ARG A 93 -0.22 6.29 9.13
N VAL A 94 -1.19 5.61 9.74
CA VAL A 94 -1.56 4.22 9.42
C VAL A 94 -1.95 4.05 7.95
N ILE A 95 -2.74 4.97 7.39
CA ILE A 95 -3.16 4.84 5.98
C ILE A 95 -2.02 5.13 5.00
N PHE A 96 -1.14 6.07 5.35
CA PHE A 96 0.06 6.34 4.56
C PHE A 96 0.95 5.11 4.47
N ILE A 97 1.23 4.45 5.60
CA ILE A 97 2.03 3.22 5.64
C ILE A 97 1.34 2.13 4.79
N LYS A 98 0.02 2.01 4.85
CA LYS A 98 -0.71 1.03 4.03
C LYS A 98 -0.65 1.31 2.53
N PHE A 99 -0.64 2.57 2.12
CA PHE A 99 -0.39 2.91 0.72
C PHE A 99 1.03 2.57 0.29
N CYS A 100 2.02 2.77 1.16
CA CYS A 100 3.42 2.39 0.88
C CYS A 100 3.58 0.88 0.70
N ASP A 101 2.99 0.10 1.62
CA ASP A 101 2.88 -1.37 1.51
C ASP A 101 2.25 -1.77 0.17
N ARG A 102 1.08 -1.19 -0.16
CA ARG A 102 0.39 -1.50 -1.42
C ARG A 102 1.20 -1.12 -2.66
N LEU A 103 1.88 0.02 -2.65
CA LEU A 103 2.77 0.44 -3.74
C LEU A 103 3.92 -0.55 -3.94
N HIS A 104 4.58 -0.94 -2.85
CA HIS A 104 5.65 -1.95 -2.93
C HIS A 104 5.12 -3.30 -3.44
N ASN A 105 3.95 -3.72 -2.99
CA ASN A 105 3.30 -4.94 -3.46
C ASN A 105 3.01 -4.91 -4.96
N LEU A 106 2.56 -3.77 -5.51
CA LEU A 106 2.35 -3.60 -6.96
C LEU A 106 3.67 -3.57 -7.74
N ARG A 107 4.72 -2.94 -7.20
CA ARG A 107 6.06 -2.90 -7.82
C ARG A 107 6.71 -4.29 -7.90
N THR A 108 6.38 -5.19 -6.98
CA THR A 108 6.92 -6.56 -6.91
C THR A 108 5.93 -7.65 -7.36
N LEU A 109 4.77 -7.23 -7.89
CA LEU A 109 3.64 -8.11 -8.16
C LEU A 109 3.92 -9.16 -9.25
N SER A 110 4.83 -8.84 -10.19
CA SER A 110 5.28 -9.73 -11.27
C SER A 110 5.83 -11.08 -10.78
N ALA A 111 6.28 -11.17 -9.52
CA ALA A 111 6.76 -12.41 -8.92
C ALA A 111 5.63 -13.35 -8.42
N LYS A 112 4.35 -12.93 -8.46
CA LYS A 112 3.19 -13.74 -8.08
C LYS A 112 2.52 -14.35 -9.33
N ARG A 113 1.63 -15.33 -9.14
CA ARG A 113 0.81 -15.92 -10.22
C ARG A 113 -0.20 -14.90 -10.78
N GLU A 114 -0.50 -14.98 -12.08
CA GLU A 114 -1.36 -14.03 -12.80
C GLU A 114 -2.73 -13.78 -12.15
N ASP A 115 -3.35 -14.82 -11.59
CA ASP A 115 -4.61 -14.72 -10.83
C ASP A 115 -4.47 -13.75 -9.64
N ARG A 116 -3.43 -13.95 -8.83
CA ARG A 116 -3.11 -13.09 -7.68
C ARG A 116 -2.68 -11.69 -8.12
N GLN A 117 -2.01 -11.55 -9.26
CA GLN A 117 -1.67 -10.23 -9.83
C GLN A 117 -2.94 -9.44 -10.16
N ARG A 118 -3.90 -10.09 -10.84
CA ARG A 118 -5.16 -9.47 -11.21
C ARG A 118 -5.99 -9.08 -9.99
N ASP A 119 -6.09 -9.95 -8.98
CA ASP A 119 -6.84 -9.67 -7.75
C ASP A 119 -6.29 -8.44 -7.01
N ILE A 120 -4.97 -8.38 -6.82
CA ILE A 120 -4.29 -7.26 -6.14
C ILE A 120 -4.45 -5.95 -6.92
N ALA A 121 -4.39 -6.01 -8.25
CA ALA A 121 -4.58 -4.83 -9.10
C ALA A 121 -6.04 -4.34 -9.11
N LEU A 122 -7.03 -5.25 -9.13
CA LEU A 122 -8.45 -4.89 -9.00
C LEU A 122 -8.73 -4.26 -7.62
N GLU A 123 -8.27 -4.89 -6.55
CA GLU A 123 -8.41 -4.36 -5.18
C GLU A 123 -7.79 -2.96 -5.08
N THR A 124 -6.62 -2.76 -5.66
CA THR A 124 -5.97 -1.44 -5.71
C THR A 124 -6.84 -0.41 -6.43
N MET A 125 -7.37 -0.76 -7.60
CA MET A 125 -8.16 0.14 -8.43
C MET A 125 -9.50 0.53 -7.79
N TYR A 126 -10.17 -0.42 -7.13
CA TYR A 126 -11.51 -0.20 -6.58
C TYR A 126 -11.53 0.23 -5.12
N VAL A 127 -10.48 -0.05 -4.35
CA VAL A 127 -10.41 0.27 -2.92
C VAL A 127 -9.38 1.36 -2.64
N TYR A 128 -8.11 1.12 -2.99
CA TYR A 128 -7.01 2.00 -2.58
C TYR A 128 -6.94 3.30 -3.37
N ALA A 129 -7.12 3.28 -4.69
CA ALA A 129 -7.09 4.50 -5.51
C ALA A 129 -8.24 5.48 -5.16
N PRO A 130 -9.50 5.04 -4.99
CA PRO A 130 -10.58 5.92 -4.52
C PRO A 130 -10.34 6.44 -3.10
N LEU A 131 -9.71 5.65 -2.24
CA LEU A 131 -9.36 6.08 -0.89
C LEU A 131 -8.28 7.17 -0.91
N ALA A 132 -7.21 6.98 -1.68
CA ALA A 132 -6.18 7.98 -1.89
C ALA A 132 -6.78 9.28 -2.48
N HIS A 133 -7.73 9.17 -3.41
CA HIS A 133 -8.46 10.32 -3.95
C HIS A 133 -9.22 11.09 -2.87
N ARG A 134 -9.97 10.39 -2.01
CA ARG A 134 -10.74 11.01 -0.92
C ARG A 134 -9.86 11.72 0.11
N LEU A 135 -8.63 11.27 0.29
CA LEU A 135 -7.63 11.87 1.17
C LEU A 135 -6.81 12.99 0.48
N GLY A 136 -7.13 13.34 -0.77
CA GLY A 136 -6.43 14.37 -1.53
C GLY A 136 -5.04 13.95 -2.05
N MET A 137 -4.70 12.66 -2.01
CA MET A 137 -3.39 12.12 -2.33
C MET A 137 -3.25 11.79 -3.82
N GLN A 138 -3.30 12.82 -4.67
CA GLN A 138 -3.32 12.62 -6.12
C GLN A 138 -2.09 11.89 -6.67
N LYS A 139 -0.89 12.13 -6.09
CA LYS A 139 0.34 11.45 -6.53
C LYS A 139 0.28 9.94 -6.27
N ILE A 140 -0.09 9.54 -5.04
CA ILE A 140 -0.23 8.13 -4.67
C ILE A 140 -1.31 7.46 -5.50
N LYS A 141 -2.47 8.11 -5.63
CA LYS A 141 -3.57 7.62 -6.47
C LYS A 141 -3.08 7.31 -7.89
N GLN A 142 -2.42 8.27 -8.54
CA GLN A 142 -1.97 8.12 -9.91
C GLN A 142 -0.98 6.95 -10.05
N GLU A 143 -0.07 6.80 -9.09
CA GLU A 143 0.89 5.71 -9.11
C GLU A 143 0.24 4.33 -8.91
N LEU A 144 -0.69 4.22 -7.95
CA LEU A 144 -1.51 3.02 -7.74
C LEU A 144 -2.31 2.65 -8.99
N GLU A 145 -2.97 3.62 -9.63
CA GLU A 145 -3.74 3.40 -10.86
C GLU A 145 -2.84 2.96 -12.02
N ASN A 146 -1.71 3.64 -12.23
CA ASN A 146 -0.77 3.30 -13.31
C ASN A 146 -0.20 1.89 -13.16
N LEU A 147 0.23 1.53 -11.95
CA LEU A 147 0.74 0.18 -11.68
C LEU A 147 -0.35 -0.86 -11.84
N SER A 148 -1.55 -0.61 -11.32
CA SER A 148 -2.67 -1.55 -11.44
C SER A 148 -3.09 -1.77 -12.90
N LEU A 149 -3.18 -0.70 -13.70
CA LEU A 149 -3.49 -0.79 -15.13
C LEU A 149 -2.48 -1.65 -15.88
N SER A 150 -1.20 -1.59 -15.52
CA SER A 150 -0.16 -2.41 -16.16
C SER A 150 -0.40 -3.92 -16.01
N TYR A 151 -1.07 -4.35 -14.93
CA TYR A 151 -1.43 -5.75 -14.68
C TYR A 151 -2.84 -6.11 -15.16
N LEU A 152 -3.77 -5.15 -15.26
CA LEU A 152 -5.15 -5.40 -15.71
C LEU A 152 -5.31 -5.37 -17.23
N ASP A 153 -4.58 -4.47 -17.90
CA ASP A 153 -4.56 -4.30 -19.35
C ASP A 153 -3.13 -4.01 -19.86
N PRO A 154 -2.30 -5.06 -20.04
CA PRO A 154 -0.94 -4.90 -20.52
C PRO A 154 -0.87 -4.42 -21.99
N SER A 155 -1.94 -4.60 -22.78
CA SER A 155 -1.99 -4.16 -24.18
C SER A 155 -2.01 -2.63 -24.35
N ASP A 156 -2.63 -1.89 -23.44
CA ASP A 156 -2.78 -0.43 -23.56
C ASP A 156 -1.60 0.36 -22.95
N THR A 157 -0.93 -0.22 -21.94
CA THR A 157 0.24 0.41 -21.27
C THR A 157 1.39 0.68 -22.25
N THR A 158 1.58 -0.20 -23.24
CA THR A 158 2.62 -0.08 -24.28
C THR A 158 2.39 1.12 -25.21
N ARG A 159 1.13 1.60 -25.34
CA ARG A 159 0.77 2.75 -26.19
C ARG A 159 0.95 4.10 -25.49
N SER A 160 0.86 4.16 -24.16
CA SER A 160 0.92 5.42 -23.42
C SER A 160 2.37 5.89 -23.19
N THR A 161 3.30 4.96 -22.95
CA THR A 161 4.75 5.27 -22.85
C THR A 161 5.34 5.76 -24.18
N THR A 162 4.85 5.26 -25.32
CA THR A 162 5.27 5.75 -26.65
C THR A 162 4.75 7.15 -26.98
N ARG A 163 3.69 7.63 -26.31
CA ARG A 163 3.09 8.95 -26.55
C ARG A 163 3.70 10.07 -25.70
N SER A 164 4.16 9.75 -24.49
CA SER A 164 4.79 10.75 -23.60
C SER A 164 6.20 11.18 -24.06
N GLY A 165 6.93 10.32 -24.78
CA GLY A 165 8.27 10.62 -25.29
C GLY A 165 8.37 11.48 -26.56
N ARG A 166 7.26 12.01 -27.11
CA ARG A 166 7.25 12.73 -28.40
C ARG A 166 7.01 14.24 -28.34
N ASN A 167 6.91 14.87 -27.17
CA ASN A 167 6.51 16.29 -27.08
C ASN A 167 7.48 17.23 -26.34
N THR A 168 8.80 17.04 -26.50
CA THR A 168 9.83 17.98 -26.02
C THR A 168 10.78 18.48 -27.12
N GLY A 169 10.26 18.71 -28.33
CA GLY A 169 11.10 19.12 -29.46
C GLY A 169 10.40 19.92 -30.55
N ARG A 170 9.77 21.06 -30.24
CA ARG A 170 9.58 22.14 -31.22
C ARG A 170 9.15 23.46 -30.58
N ALA A 171 10.14 24.22 -30.12
CA ALA A 171 10.04 25.68 -30.00
C ALA A 171 11.47 26.26 -29.96
N ARG A 172 11.98 26.65 -31.14
CA ARG A 172 13.00 27.71 -31.36
C ARG A 172 13.46 27.65 -32.81
N THR A 173 12.93 28.57 -33.62
CA THR A 173 13.62 29.55 -34.47
C THR A 173 12.55 30.39 -35.13
#